data_AF-A0A3M1F4X0-F1
#
_entry.id   AF-A0A3M1F4X0-F1
#
_cell.length_a   1.000
_cell.length_b   1.000
_cell.length_c   1.000
_cell.angle_alpha   90.00
_cell.angle_beta   90.00
_cell.angle_gamma   90.00
#
_symmetry.space_group_name_H-M   'P 1'
#
loop_
_entity.id
_entity.type
_entity.pdbx_description
1 polymer ?
#
loop_
_entity_poly.entity_id
_entity_poly.type
_entity_poly.pdbx_seq_one_letter_code
_entity_poly.pdbx_strand_id
1 'polypeptide(L)'
;MSERFVDKAKEQMGAIERLLKGLPIIRGYVDKDLRREADRRLRQTIAAGLEAEKQRLYDLQKIFLRSGGLRYMDDLDGAVQKLQTLIDRIKTASYGYAGLLDAVKIREEQLNALH
;
A
#
# COMPACT_ATOMS: atom_id res chain seq x y z
N MET A 1 10.29 3.24 31.00
CA MET A 1 11.47 3.86 30.34
C MET A 1 11.20 4.25 28.88
N SER A 2 10.26 3.61 28.17
CA SER A 2 9.93 3.92 26.76
C SER A 2 9.29 5.32 26.54
N GLU A 3 8.48 5.82 27.47
CA GLU A 3 7.77 7.10 27.29
C GLU A 3 8.71 8.30 27.11
N ARG A 4 9.81 8.38 27.87
CA ARG A 4 10.79 9.47 27.71
C ARG A 4 11.45 9.50 26.33
N PHE A 5 11.56 8.36 25.66
CA PHE A 5 12.10 8.30 24.29
C PHE A 5 11.06 8.73 23.26
N VAL A 6 9.79 8.37 23.46
CA VAL A 6 8.67 8.79 22.62
C VAL A 6 8.46 10.30 22.72
N ASP A 7 8.55 10.88 23.91
CA ASP A 7 8.39 12.32 24.12
C ASP A 7 9.54 13.11 23.50
N LYS A 8 10.79 12.66 23.67
CA LYS A 8 11.94 13.27 22.99
C LYS A 8 11.85 13.14 21.46
N ALA A 9 11.36 12.02 20.94
CA ALA A 9 11.17 11.84 19.50
C ALA A 9 10.09 12.78 18.95
N LYS A 10 8.97 12.95 19.65
CA LYS A 10 7.92 13.93 19.30
C LYS A 10 8.44 15.36 19.34
N GLU A 11 9.26 15.69 20.33
CA GLU A 11 9.85 17.02 20.50
C GLU A 11 10.84 17.35 19.36
N GLN A 12 11.68 16.40 18.98
CA GLN A 12 12.58 16.52 17.82
C GLN A 12 11.83 16.60 16.49
N MET A 13 10.76 15.80 16.31
CA MET A 13 9.89 15.92 15.14
C MET A 13 9.31 17.33 15.03
N GLY A 14 8.81 17.91 16.14
CA GLY A 14 8.26 19.27 16.15
C GLY A 14 9.30 20.39 15.92
N ALA A 15 10.58 20.16 16.23
CA ALA A 15 11.66 21.09 15.92
C ALA A 15 12.06 21.04 14.44
N ILE A 16 12.14 19.83 13.87
CA ILE A 16 12.38 19.59 12.44
C ILE A 16 11.23 20.17 11.61
N GLU A 17 9.99 19.94 12.02
CA GLU A 17 8.79 20.50 11.37
C GLU A 17 8.83 22.03 11.34
N ARG A 18 9.24 22.68 12.44
CA ARG A 18 9.36 24.14 12.52
C ARG A 18 10.46 24.69 11.61
N LEU A 19 11.60 24.00 11.52
CA LEU A 19 12.70 24.36 10.62
C LEU A 19 12.28 24.24 9.14
N LEU A 20 11.55 23.19 8.79
CA LEU A 20 11.05 22.94 7.44
C LEU A 20 9.89 23.88 7.06
N LYS A 21 9.05 24.30 8.01
CA LYS A 21 7.95 25.26 7.81
C LYS A 21 8.43 26.65 7.38
N GLY A 22 9.66 27.05 7.71
CA GLY A 22 10.26 28.32 7.32
C GLY A 22 10.76 28.37 5.86
N LEU A 23 10.82 27.24 5.17
CA LEU A 23 11.32 27.14 3.80
C LEU A 23 10.18 26.72 2.85
N PRO A 24 9.46 27.67 2.23
CA PRO A 24 8.26 27.39 1.42
C PRO A 24 8.52 26.40 0.26
N ILE A 25 9.76 26.34 -0.25
CA ILE A 25 10.18 25.42 -1.31
C ILE A 25 10.32 23.96 -0.81
N ILE A 26 10.68 23.75 0.47
CA ILE A 26 10.97 22.42 1.03
C ILE A 26 9.69 21.75 1.55
N ARG A 27 8.73 22.53 2.04
CA ARG A 27 7.47 22.03 2.61
C ARG A 27 6.68 21.15 1.63
N GLY A 28 6.57 21.58 0.36
CA GLY A 28 5.90 20.79 -0.67
C GLY A 28 6.64 19.49 -1.03
N TYR A 29 7.97 19.46 -0.92
CA TYR A 29 8.79 18.28 -1.18
C TYR A 29 8.66 17.25 -0.06
N VAL A 30 8.75 17.69 1.20
CA VAL A 30 8.62 16.83 2.39
C VAL A 30 7.24 16.18 2.43
N ASP A 31 6.18 16.95 2.17
CA ASP A 31 4.81 16.41 2.14
C ASP A 31 4.63 15.39 1.00
N LYS A 32 5.28 15.59 -0.15
CA LYS A 32 5.22 14.69 -1.30
C LYS A 32 5.96 13.38 -1.07
N ASP A 33 7.14 13.42 -0.47
CA ASP A 33 7.93 12.23 -0.18
C ASP A 33 7.29 11.41 0.94
N LEU A 34 6.75 12.05 1.97
CA LEU A 34 6.00 11.37 3.04
C LEU A 34 4.75 10.66 2.49
N ARG A 35 4.03 11.29 1.55
CA ARG A 35 2.87 10.67 0.86
C ARG A 35 3.28 9.46 0.03
N ARG A 36 4.39 9.56 -0.71
CA ARG A 36 4.93 8.44 -1.49
C ARG A 36 5.31 7.26 -0.61
N GLU A 37 5.90 7.53 0.55
CA GLU A 37 6.25 6.48 1.50
C GLU A 37 5.00 5.83 2.11
N ALA A 38 4.00 6.62 2.49
CA ALA A 38 2.72 6.11 2.98
C ALA A 38 1.99 5.25 1.94
N ASP A 39 1.90 5.70 0.69
CA ASP A 39 1.33 4.95 -0.43
C ASP A 39 2.10 3.64 -0.68
N ARG A 40 3.45 3.69 -0.66
CA ARG A 40 4.28 2.50 -0.81
C ARG A 40 4.00 1.46 0.29
N ARG A 41 3.93 1.90 1.55
CA ARG A 41 3.62 1.02 2.68
C ARG A 41 2.23 0.40 2.55
N LEU A 42 1.23 1.21 2.20
CA LEU A 42 -0.13 0.71 1.96
C LEU A 42 -0.17 -0.35 0.86
N ARG A 43 0.47 -0.10 -0.28
CA ARG A 43 0.56 -1.07 -1.39
C ARG A 43 1.28 -2.35 -0.98
N GLN A 44 2.35 -2.25 -0.18
CA GLN A 44 3.02 -3.42 0.38
C GLN A 44 2.11 -4.23 1.30
N THR A 45 1.35 -3.59 2.18
CA THR A 45 0.39 -4.27 3.07
C THR A 45 -0.70 -4.97 2.27
N ILE A 46 -1.29 -4.31 1.26
CA ILE A 46 -2.31 -4.92 0.40
C ILE A 46 -1.72 -6.12 -0.35
N ALA A 47 -0.55 -5.97 -0.97
CA ALA A 47 0.12 -7.05 -1.68
C ALA A 47 0.42 -8.25 -0.75
N ALA A 48 0.85 -8.00 0.49
CA ALA A 48 1.10 -9.05 1.46
C ALA A 48 -0.18 -9.82 1.84
N GLY A 49 -1.31 -9.12 2.00
CA GLY A 49 -2.60 -9.76 2.24
C GLY A 49 -3.02 -10.67 1.07
N LEU A 50 -2.89 -10.18 -0.17
CA LEU A 50 -3.19 -10.96 -1.36
C LEU A 50 -2.25 -12.17 -1.54
N GLU A 51 -0.97 -12.03 -1.18
CA GLU A 51 -0.02 -13.16 -1.20
C GLU A 51 -0.46 -14.27 -0.23
N ALA A 52 -0.99 -13.91 0.95
CA ALA A 52 -1.54 -14.88 1.89
C ALA A 52 -2.80 -15.58 1.36
N GLU A 53 -3.65 -14.89 0.60
CA GLU A 53 -4.78 -15.52 -0.11
C GLU A 53 -4.29 -16.50 -1.18
N LYS A 54 -3.29 -16.09 -1.97
CA LYS A 54 -2.69 -16.93 -3.00
C LYS A 54 -2.12 -18.21 -2.42
N GLN A 55 -1.49 -18.12 -1.24
CA GLN A 55 -0.98 -19.31 -0.54
C GLN A 55 -2.09 -20.28 -0.16
N ARG A 56 -3.27 -19.79 0.23
CA ARG A 56 -4.43 -20.66 0.49
C ARG A 56 -4.96 -21.32 -0.76
N LEU A 57 -4.92 -20.64 -1.91
CA LEU A 57 -5.24 -21.27 -3.20
C LEU A 57 -4.25 -22.41 -3.52
N TYR A 58 -2.94 -22.22 -3.30
CA TYR A 58 -1.96 -23.29 -3.47
C TYR A 58 -2.24 -24.50 -2.56
N ASP A 59 -2.70 -24.28 -1.33
CA ASP A 59 -3.05 -25.38 -0.44
C ASP A 59 -4.30 -26.13 -0.92
N LEU A 60 -5.27 -25.44 -1.52
CA LEU A 60 -6.41 -26.07 -2.18
C LEU A 60 -5.98 -26.90 -3.41
N GLN A 61 -5.02 -26.43 -4.21
CA GLN A 61 -4.45 -27.22 -5.32
C GLN A 61 -3.88 -28.55 -4.83
N LYS A 62 -3.11 -28.52 -3.74
CA LYS A 62 -2.53 -29.75 -3.15
C LYS A 62 -3.61 -30.72 -2.69
N ILE A 63 -4.73 -30.22 -2.15
CA ILE A 63 -5.86 -31.06 -1.74
C ILE A 63 -6.50 -31.71 -2.97
N PHE A 64 -6.80 -30.94 -4.01
CA PHE A 64 -7.46 -31.46 -5.22
C PHE A 64 -6.59 -32.44 -5.99
N LEU A 65 -5.27 -32.24 -6.03
CA LEU A 65 -4.32 -33.20 -6.58
C LEU A 65 -4.40 -34.57 -5.89
N ARG A 66 -4.63 -34.59 -4.57
CA ARG A 66 -4.69 -35.82 -3.77
C ARG A 66 -6.08 -36.46 -3.77
N SER A 67 -7.14 -35.68 -3.95
CA SER A 67 -8.54 -36.14 -3.86
C SER A 67 -9.18 -36.45 -5.22
N GLY A 68 -8.42 -36.46 -6.32
CA GLY A 68 -8.94 -36.71 -7.66
C GLY A 68 -9.71 -35.54 -8.29
N GLY A 69 -9.57 -34.33 -7.73
CA GLY A 69 -10.26 -33.10 -8.15
C GLY A 69 -9.69 -32.42 -9.40
N LEU A 70 -9.02 -33.16 -10.28
CA LEU A 70 -8.27 -32.62 -11.43
C LEU A 70 -9.14 -31.78 -12.38
N ARG A 71 -10.45 -32.03 -12.43
CA ARG A 71 -11.41 -31.26 -13.24
C ARG A 71 -11.41 -29.75 -12.92
N TYR A 72 -11.14 -29.37 -11.68
CA TYR A 72 -11.15 -27.96 -11.25
C TYR A 72 -9.76 -27.33 -11.20
N MET A 73 -8.72 -28.06 -11.62
CA MET A 73 -7.33 -27.61 -11.50
C MET A 73 -7.05 -26.39 -12.37
N ASP A 74 -7.54 -26.40 -13.61
CA ASP A 74 -7.34 -25.32 -14.59
C ASP A 74 -7.96 -24.00 -14.13
N ASP A 75 -9.21 -24.04 -13.62
CA ASP A 75 -9.87 -22.86 -13.05
C ASP A 75 -9.08 -22.28 -11.87
N LEU A 76 -8.52 -23.16 -11.02
CA LEU A 76 -7.79 -22.74 -9.85
C LEU A 76 -6.41 -22.18 -10.20
N ASP A 77 -5.71 -22.77 -11.16
CA ASP A 77 -4.48 -22.24 -11.75
C ASP A 77 -4.72 -20.85 -12.36
N GLY A 78 -5.81 -20.69 -13.12
CA GLY A 78 -6.23 -19.41 -13.67
C GLY A 78 -6.49 -18.35 -12.60
N ALA A 79 -7.11 -18.73 -11.48
CA ALA A 79 -7.33 -17.83 -10.35
C ALA A 79 -6.01 -17.39 -9.70
N VAL A 80 -5.08 -18.33 -9.47
CA VAL A 80 -3.74 -18.04 -8.94
C VAL A 80 -2.97 -17.08 -9.83
N GLN A 81 -2.98 -17.29 -11.15
CA GLN A 81 -2.29 -16.42 -12.11
C GLN A 81 -2.86 -15.00 -12.15
N LYS A 82 -4.20 -14.87 -12.11
CA LYS A 82 -4.86 -13.55 -12.04
C LYS A 82 -4.50 -12.83 -10.75
N LEU A 83 -4.48 -13.54 -9.62
CA LEU A 83 -4.09 -12.98 -8.33
C LEU A 83 -2.62 -12.54 -8.31
N GLN A 84 -1.72 -13.36 -8.86
CA GLN A 84 -0.31 -13.00 -9.04
C GLN A 84 -0.16 -11.71 -9.86
N THR A 85 -0.85 -11.62 -11.00
CA THR A 85 -0.83 -10.44 -11.86
C THR A 85 -1.30 -9.19 -11.11
N LEU A 86 -2.35 -9.31 -10.29
CA LEU A 86 -2.83 -8.20 -9.46
C LEU A 86 -1.79 -7.76 -8.44
N ILE A 87 -1.17 -8.71 -7.72
CA ILE A 87 -0.12 -8.45 -6.74
C ILE A 87 1.05 -7.70 -7.39
N ASP A 88 1.49 -8.17 -8.56
CA ASP A 88 2.59 -7.55 -9.30
C ASP A 88 2.23 -6.13 -9.74
N ARG A 89 1.02 -5.90 -10.23
CA ARG A 89 0.54 -4.56 -10.61
C ARG A 89 0.50 -3.62 -9.40
N ILE A 90 0.08 -4.08 -8.23
CA ILE A 90 0.07 -3.27 -7.01
C ILE A 90 1.50 -2.88 -6.60
N LYS A 91 2.43 -3.85 -6.62
CA LYS A 91 3.83 -3.63 -6.26
C LYS A 91 4.58 -2.72 -7.25
N THR A 92 4.28 -2.86 -8.54
CA THR A 92 5.05 -2.22 -9.62
C THR A 92 4.37 -0.99 -10.23
N ALA A 93 3.13 -0.67 -9.85
CA ALA A 93 2.45 0.55 -10.29
C ALA A 93 3.40 1.75 -10.08
N SER A 94 3.80 2.34 -11.19
CA SER A 94 4.91 3.29 -11.26
C SER A 94 4.56 4.59 -10.54
N TYR A 95 5.59 5.22 -9.97
CA TYR A 95 5.60 6.49 -9.24
C TYR A 95 5.00 7.72 -9.99
N GLY A 96 4.50 7.53 -11.22
CA GLY A 96 3.96 8.57 -12.11
C GLY A 96 2.45 8.50 -12.35
N TYR A 97 1.76 7.42 -11.95
CA TYR A 97 0.31 7.50 -11.76
C TYR A 97 0.08 8.33 -10.50
N ALA A 98 -0.84 9.31 -10.53
CA ALA A 98 -1.28 10.00 -9.32
C ALA A 98 -1.42 8.95 -8.21
N GLY A 99 -0.63 9.08 -7.14
CA GLY A 99 -0.55 8.04 -6.11
C GLY A 99 -1.97 7.68 -5.64
N LEU A 100 -2.19 6.47 -5.11
CA LEU A 100 -3.55 6.05 -4.72
C LEU A 100 -4.24 7.10 -3.82
N LEU A 101 -3.43 7.79 -3.00
CA LEU A 101 -3.82 8.87 -2.11
C LEU A 101 -4.08 10.23 -2.81
N ASP A 102 -3.43 10.53 -3.95
CA ASP A 102 -3.71 11.75 -4.72
C ASP A 102 -5.12 11.69 -5.33
N ALA A 103 -5.56 10.50 -5.80
CA ALA A 103 -6.92 10.32 -6.31
C ALA A 103 -8.00 10.47 -5.22
N VAL A 104 -7.69 10.11 -3.96
CA VAL A 104 -8.58 10.37 -2.81
C VAL A 104 -8.68 11.86 -2.53
N LYS A 105 -7.56 12.58 -2.56
CA LYS A 105 -7.54 14.02 -2.28
C LYS A 105 -8.27 14.84 -3.34
N ILE A 106 -8.15 14.49 -4.63
CA ILE A 106 -8.95 15.12 -5.71
C ILE A 106 -10.45 14.94 -5.44
N ARG A 107 -10.87 13.75 -4.99
CA ARG A 107 -12.28 13.50 -4.64
C ARG A 107 -12.72 14.32 -3.43
N GLU A 108 -11.90 14.46 -2.40
CA GLU A 108 -12.19 15.31 -1.24
C GLU A 108 -12.29 16.79 -1.61
N GLU A 109 -11.39 17.29 -2.47
CA GLU A 109 -11.44 18.68 -2.97
C GLU A 109 -12.70 18.92 -3.83
N GLN A 110 -13.09 17.95 -4.66
CA GLN A 110 -14.35 17.99 -5.41
C GLN A 110 -15.58 17.94 -4.48
N LEU A 111 -15.52 17.18 -3.39
CA LEU A 111 -16.59 17.12 -2.39
C LEU A 111 -16.74 18.46 -1.66
N ASN A 112 -15.62 19.06 -1.25
CA ASN A 112 -15.62 20.36 -0.58
C ASN A 112 -16.10 21.49 -1.49
N ALA A 113 -15.90 21.39 -2.81
CA ALA A 113 -16.41 22.37 -3.77
C ALA A 113 -17.95 22.33 -3.92
N LEU A 114 -18.61 21.29 -3.39
CA LEU A 114 -20.08 21.16 -3.37
C LEU A 114 -20.70 21.69 -2.07
N HIS A 115 -19.90 22.14 -1.10
CA HIS A 115 -20.33 22.58 0.24
C HIS A 115 -19.97 24.05 0.51
#